data_AF-A0A3B8P1P7-F1
#
_entry.id   AF-A0A3B8P1P7-F1
#
_cell.length_a   1.000
_cell.length_b   1.000
_cell.length_c   1.000
_cell.angle_alpha   90.00
_cell.angle_beta   90.00
_cell.angle_gamma   90.00
#
_symmetry.space_group_name_H-M   'P 1'
#
loop_
_entity.id
_entity.type
_entity.pdbx_description
1 polymer ?
#
loop_
_entity_poly.entity_id
_entity_poly.type
_entity_poly.pdbx_seq_one_letter_code
_entity_poly.pdbx_strand_id
1 'polypeptide(L)' 'MSTPRLKEHNIMQFKTDGIVIRQQKINDNDRYLTILTRDSGVIHAYANRANSIRSPFCTSTSLMCYS' A
#
# COMPACT_ATOMS: atom_id res chain seq x y z
N MET A 1 40.11 7.95 4.70
CA MET A 1 39.11 8.99 4.38
C MET A 1 38.00 8.33 3.59
N SER A 2 36.98 7.82 4.30
CA SER A 2 35.83 7.14 3.70
C SER A 2 34.68 8.14 3.65
N THR A 3 34.15 8.35 2.44
CA THR A 3 33.14 9.37 2.13
C THR A 3 31.87 9.23 2.99
N PRO A 4 31.30 10.34 3.50
CA PRO A 4 30.07 10.29 4.27
C PRO A 4 28.89 9.88 3.38
N ARG A 5 28.19 8.81 3.80
CA ARG A 5 27.02 8.21 3.14
C ARG A 5 25.89 9.25 3.07
N LEU A 6 25.56 9.66 1.85
CA LEU A 6 24.56 10.69 1.56
C LEU A 6 23.13 10.20 1.89
N LYS A 7 22.48 10.99 2.74
CA LYS A 7 21.04 11.30 2.83
C LYS A 7 20.11 10.26 3.47
N GLU A 8 19.84 10.51 4.74
CA GLU A 8 18.59 10.20 5.42
C GLU A 8 17.42 10.86 4.66
N HIS A 9 16.79 10.11 3.76
CA HIS A 9 15.50 10.50 3.20
C HIS A 9 14.46 10.22 4.28
N ASN A 10 14.01 11.25 4.99
CA ASN A 10 12.87 11.14 5.89
C ASN A 10 11.62 10.91 5.03
N ILE A 11 11.32 9.63 4.75
CA ILE A 11 10.12 9.25 4.01
C ILE A 11 8.95 9.52 4.97
N MET A 12 8.08 10.46 4.62
CA MET A 12 6.84 10.71 5.36
C MET A 12 5.98 9.45 5.30
N GLN A 13 6.09 8.60 6.31
CA GLN A 13 5.30 7.39 6.47
C GLN A 13 4.08 7.71 7.32
N PHE A 14 2.91 7.32 6.80
CA PHE A 14 1.63 7.46 7.48
C PHE A 14 1.06 6.06 7.72
N LYS A 15 0.57 5.81 8.94
CA LYS A 15 -0.02 4.53 9.34
C LYS A 15 -1.40 4.78 9.93
N THR A 16 -2.40 4.07 9.42
CA THR A 16 -3.77 4.04 9.95
C THR A 16 -4.36 2.69 9.61
N ASP A 17 -5.35 2.27 10.39
CA ASP A 17 -6.08 1.04 10.10
C ASP A 17 -7.19 1.32 9.10
N GLY A 18 -7.51 0.37 8.24
CA GLY A 18 -8.57 0.55 7.25
C GLY A 18 -9.08 -0.73 6.60
N ILE A 19 -10.25 -0.64 5.98
CA ILE A 19 -10.88 -1.71 5.21
C ILE A 19 -10.88 -1.39 3.71
N VAL A 20 -10.47 -2.35 2.89
CA VAL A 20 -10.54 -2.22 1.43
C VAL A 20 -12.00 -2.28 0.97
N ILE A 21 -12.53 -1.16 0.47
CA ILE A 21 -13.91 -1.06 -0.01
C ILE A 21 -14.02 -1.17 -1.54
N ARG A 22 -12.90 -1.02 -2.26
CA ARG A 22 -12.81 -1.29 -3.70
C ARG A 22 -11.41 -1.75 -4.06
N GLN A 23 -11.33 -2.72 -4.96
CA GLN A 23 -10.10 -3.20 -5.58
C GLN A 23 -10.24 -3.19 -7.10
N GLN A 24 -9.24 -2.68 -7.82
CA GLN A 24 -9.18 -2.69 -9.27
C GLN A 24 -7.79 -3.11 -9.75
N LYS A 25 -7.72 -4.01 -10.74
CA LYS A 25 -6.48 -4.33 -11.45
C LYS A 25 -6.16 -3.17 -12.40
N ILE A 26 -4.98 -2.55 -12.24
CA ILE A 26 -4.52 -1.48 -13.15
C ILE A 26 -3.54 -2.02 -14.18
N ASN A 27 -2.61 -2.88 -13.74
CA ASN A 27 -1.63 -3.57 -14.59
C ASN A 27 -1.59 -5.05 -14.22
N ASP A 28 -0.75 -5.84 -14.90
CA ASP A 28 -0.66 -7.26 -14.59
C ASP A 28 -0.29 -7.54 -13.14
N ASN A 29 0.61 -6.72 -12.58
CA ASN A 29 1.12 -6.94 -11.24
C ASN A 29 0.52 -6.03 -10.16
N ASP A 30 -0.09 -4.89 -10.50
CA ASP A 30 -0.47 -3.87 -9.52
C ASP A 30 -1.98 -3.78 -9.30
N ARG A 31 -2.36 -3.32 -8.10
CA ARG A 31 -3.76 -3.05 -7.72
C ARG A 31 -3.94 -1.61 -7.27
N TYR A 32 -5.07 -1.05 -7.65
CA TYR A 32 -5.61 0.19 -7.10
C TYR A 32 -6.66 -0.11 -6.06
N LEU A 33 -6.54 0.54 -4.92
CA LEU A 33 -7.37 0.33 -3.76
C LEU A 33 -8.07 1.62 -3.37
N THR A 34 -9.35 1.50 -3.03
CA THR A 34 -10.06 2.49 -2.24
C THR A 34 -10.25 1.90 -0.86
N ILE A 35 -9.76 2.60 0.17
CA ILE A 35 -9.71 2.12 1.54
C ILE A 35 -10.48 3.11 2.41
N LEU A 36 -11.42 2.62 3.20
CA LEU A 36 -12.04 3.39 4.27
C LEU A 36 -11.17 3.23 5.52
N THR A 37 -10.58 4.33 5.99
CA THR A 37 -9.69 4.36 7.15
C THR A 37 -10.42 4.81 8.41
N ARG A 38 -9.87 4.48 9.58
CA ARG A 38 -10.44 4.89 10.86
C ARG A 38 -10.39 6.42 11.05
N ASP A 39 -9.25 7.03 10.73
CA ASP A 39 -8.95 8.41 11.16
C ASP A 39 -8.81 9.41 10.00
N SER A 40 -8.79 8.95 8.74
CA SER A 40 -8.48 9.79 7.57
C SER A 40 -9.52 9.71 6.45
N GLY A 41 -10.68 9.09 6.73
CA GLY A 41 -11.74 8.91 5.75
C GLY A 41 -11.35 7.96 4.62
N VAL A 42 -11.76 8.29 3.39
CA VAL A 42 -11.49 7.45 2.21
C VAL A 42 -10.14 7.84 1.61
N ILE A 43 -9.25 6.87 1.46
CA ILE A 43 -7.95 7.03 0.80
C ILE A 43 -7.85 6.15 -0.44
N HIS A 44 -7.03 6.60 -1.39
CA HIS A 44 -6.69 5.87 -2.60
C HIS A 44 -5.23 5.46 -2.58
N ALA A 45 -4.94 4.19 -2.85
CA ALA A 45 -3.60 3.64 -2.77
C ALA A 45 -3.28 2.69 -3.92
N TYR A 46 -2.00 2.63 -4.29
CA TYR A 46 -1.45 1.66 -5.22
C TYR A 46 -0.66 0.60 -4.46
N ALA A 47 -1.09 -0.65 -4.56
CA ALA A 47 -0.36 -1.79 -4.02
C ALA A 47 0.49 -2.43 -5.13
N ASN A 48 1.79 -2.10 -5.11
CA ASN A 48 2.74 -2.62 -6.08
C ASN A 48 2.88 -4.14 -5.97
N ARG A 49 2.88 -4.83 -7.12
CA ARG A 49 2.99 -6.30 -7.21
C ARG A 49 1.91 -7.08 -6.45
N ALA A 50 0.80 -6.45 -6.07
CA ALA A 50 -0.26 -7.10 -5.30
C ALA A 50 -0.99 -8.23 -6.04
N ASN A 51 -0.84 -8.40 -7.36
CA ASN A 51 -1.36 -9.58 -8.07
C ASN A 51 -0.39 -10.76 -8.09
N SER A 52 0.87 -10.59 -7.68
CA SER A 52 1.85 -11.68 -7.65
C SER A 52 1.63 -12.56 -6.42
N ILE A 53 1.56 -13.88 -6.61
CA ILE A 53 1.41 -14.88 -5.53
C ILE A 53 2.53 -14.77 -4.49
N ARG A 54 3.73 -14.30 -4.90
CA ARG A 54 4.87 -14.11 -4.00
C ARG A 54 4.85 -12.79 -3.21
N SER A 55 3.89 -11.91 -3.49
CA SER A 55 3.79 -10.60 -2.83
C SER A 55 3.10 -10.70 -1.48
N PRO A 56 3.61 -10.03 -0.43
CA PRO A 56 2.93 -9.96 0.86
C PRO A 56 1.55 -9.27 0.77
N PHE A 57 1.33 -8.46 -0.28
CA PHE A 57 0.08 -7.74 -0.49
C PHE A 57 -0.99 -8.57 -1.22
N CYS A 58 -0.66 -9.78 -1.68
CA CYS A 58 -1.55 -10.59 -2.52
C CYS A 58 -2.90 -10.89 -1.87
N THR A 59 -2.88 -11.31 -0.61
CA THR A 59 -4.08 -11.66 0.16
C THR A 59 -4.60 -10.47 0.96
N SER A 60 -3.71 -9.66 1.53
CA SER A 60 -4.06 -8.55 2.44
C SER A 60 -4.76 -7.37 1.77
N THR A 61 -4.69 -7.25 0.44
CA THR A 61 -5.33 -6.15 -0.31
C THR A 61 -6.62 -6.59 -1.02
N SER A 62 -7.19 -7.71 -0.60
CA SER A 62 -8.47 -8.20 -1.13
C SER A 62 -9.63 -7.33 -0.63
N LEU A 63 -10.73 -7.32 -1.38
CA LEU A 63 -11.96 -6.66 -0.96
C LEU A 63 -12.38 -7.10 0.45
N MET A 64 -12.77 -6.15 1.30
CA MET A 64 -13.16 -6.33 2.71
C MET A 64 -12.04 -6.78 3.66
N CYS A 65 -10.78 -6.87 3.22
CA CYS A 65 -9.67 -7.05 4.17
C CYS A 65 -9.49 -5.79 5.03
N TYR A 66 -9.35 -6.01 6.35
CA TYR A 66 -9.04 -4.98 7.34
C TYR A 66 -7.63 -5.21 7.87
N SER A 67 -6.84 -4.14 8.00
CA SER A 67 -5.46 -4.17 8.48
C SER A 67 -5.07 -2.87 9.15
#